data_AF-A0A7W1DX92-F1
#
_entry.id   AF-A0A7W1DX92-F1
#
_cell.length_a   1.000
_cell.length_b   1.000
_cell.length_c   1.000
_cell.angle_alpha   90.00
_cell.angle_beta   90.00
_cell.angle_gamma   90.00
#
_symmetry.space_group_name_H-M   'P 1'
#
loop_
_entity.id
_entity.type
_entity.pdbx_description
1 polymer ?
#
loop_
_entity_poly.entity_id
_entity_poly.type
_entity_poly.pdbx_seq_one_letter_code
_entity_poly.pdbx_strand_id
1 'polypeptide(L)'
;MGMRVVAGGIMHETHTFSTEPTTLEGLAADRGEACFRYAGTNHSLGGVIDGCRELGIDLVPTLFASSVSTGTIPDDVFETLADELVTLIVGALPADGIVLTLHGAMVSAGYPDADGEIVRRVRAAVGATMPIAVTLDFHANIGPLLVGEATIITAYQTYPH
;
A
#
# COMPACT_ATOMS: atom_id res chain seq x y z
N MET A 1 -18.52 -11.14 17.22
CA MET A 1 -18.08 -9.94 16.47
C MET A 1 -17.54 -10.44 15.14
N GLY A 2 -17.86 -9.76 14.03
CA GLY A 2 -17.30 -10.08 12.73
C GLY A 2 -15.84 -9.65 12.64
N MET A 3 -15.10 -10.22 11.69
CA MET A 3 -13.70 -9.86 11.43
C MET A 3 -13.62 -8.42 10.91
N ARG A 4 -12.64 -7.65 11.36
CA ARG A 4 -12.38 -6.26 10.95
C ARG A 4 -10.99 -6.14 10.33
N VAL A 5 -10.90 -5.56 9.14
CA VAL A 5 -9.63 -5.39 8.41
C VAL A 5 -9.42 -3.91 8.07
N VAL A 6 -8.19 -3.44 8.17
CA VAL A 6 -7.79 -2.11 7.70
C VAL A 6 -7.10 -2.24 6.34
N ALA A 7 -7.42 -1.39 5.38
CA ALA A 7 -6.75 -1.39 4.08
C ALA A 7 -6.23 -0.01 3.68
N GLY A 8 -5.11 0.00 2.96
CA GLY A 8 -4.51 1.21 2.38
C GLY A 8 -3.27 0.88 1.57
N GLY A 9 -2.61 1.89 1.02
CA GLY A 9 -1.35 1.71 0.31
C GLY A 9 -0.95 2.87 -0.58
N ILE A 10 0.24 2.75 -1.14
CA ILE A 10 0.82 3.69 -2.10
C ILE A 10 1.31 2.86 -3.27
N MET A 11 0.77 3.11 -4.46
CA MET A 11 1.08 2.36 -5.67
C MET A 11 1.81 3.25 -6.66
N HIS A 12 3.14 3.07 -6.73
CA HIS A 12 4.02 3.82 -7.61
C HIS A 12 5.13 2.93 -8.14
N GLU A 13 5.37 2.99 -9.45
CA GLU A 13 6.53 2.41 -10.09
C GLU A 13 7.57 3.50 -10.36
N THR A 14 8.81 3.29 -9.92
CA THR A 14 9.89 4.24 -10.17
C THR A 14 10.77 3.84 -11.34
N HIS A 15 10.95 4.78 -12.27
CA HIS A 15 12.04 4.75 -13.25
C HIS A 15 13.22 5.61 -12.77
N THR A 16 14.24 4.99 -12.18
CA THR A 16 15.37 5.70 -11.53
C THR A 16 16.28 6.48 -12.48
N PHE A 17 16.15 6.31 -13.81
CA PHE A 17 16.87 7.11 -14.81
C PHE A 17 16.05 8.28 -15.35
N SER A 18 14.79 8.42 -14.93
CA SER A 18 13.96 9.57 -15.30
C SER A 18 14.46 10.84 -14.63
N THR A 19 14.53 11.92 -15.38
CA THR A 19 14.85 13.26 -14.85
C THR A 19 13.64 13.98 -14.28
N GLU A 20 12.42 13.48 -14.56
CA GLU A 20 11.17 14.01 -14.04
C GLU A 20 10.82 13.27 -12.74
N PRO A 21 10.97 13.91 -11.56
CA PRO A 21 10.66 13.29 -10.28
C PRO A 21 9.14 13.15 -10.10
N THR A 22 8.75 12.27 -9.18
CA THR A 22 7.36 12.20 -8.74
C THR A 22 7.02 13.40 -7.86
N THR A 23 5.83 13.95 -7.99
CA THR A 23 5.34 15.04 -7.11
C THR A 23 4.13 14.58 -6.30
N LEU A 24 3.87 15.26 -5.19
CA LEU A 24 2.70 14.98 -4.37
C LEU A 24 1.39 15.19 -5.17
N GLU A 25 1.34 16.20 -6.02
CA GLU A 25 0.18 16.45 -6.90
C GLU A 25 -0.02 15.35 -7.96
N GLY A 26 1.07 14.69 -8.37
CA GLY A 26 1.03 13.57 -9.32
C GLY A 26 0.49 12.27 -8.69
N LEU A 27 0.50 12.18 -7.36
CA LEU A 27 -0.03 11.05 -6.60
C LEU A 27 -1.49 11.33 -6.22
N ALA A 28 -2.40 10.83 -7.06
CA ALA A 28 -3.83 10.90 -6.77
C ALA A 28 -4.15 10.06 -5.53
N ALA A 29 -4.72 10.70 -4.50
CA ALA A 29 -4.93 10.09 -3.20
C ALA A 29 -6.40 10.17 -2.77
N ASP A 30 -7.02 9.00 -2.59
CA ASP A 30 -8.34 8.86 -1.96
C ASP A 30 -8.17 8.47 -0.49
N ARG A 31 -9.09 8.94 0.36
CA ARG A 31 -9.03 8.77 1.82
C ARG A 31 -10.36 8.28 2.38
N GLY A 32 -10.30 7.38 3.36
CA GLY A 32 -11.47 6.81 4.02
C GLY A 32 -12.46 6.23 3.02
N GLU A 33 -13.73 6.61 3.19
CA GLU A 33 -14.83 6.15 2.34
C GLU A 33 -14.64 6.44 0.83
N ALA A 34 -13.83 7.44 0.45
CA ALA A 34 -13.56 7.72 -0.95
C ALA A 34 -12.86 6.54 -1.67
N CYS A 35 -12.11 5.71 -0.93
CA CYS A 35 -11.50 4.49 -1.45
C CYS A 35 -12.52 3.45 -1.92
N PHE A 36 -13.78 3.51 -1.47
CA PHE A 36 -14.81 2.59 -1.96
C PHE A 36 -15.14 2.78 -3.45
N ARG A 37 -14.67 3.87 -4.08
CA ARG A 37 -14.76 4.04 -5.54
C ARG A 37 -14.04 2.95 -6.34
N TYR A 38 -13.09 2.23 -5.74
CA TYR A 38 -12.36 1.13 -6.38
C TYR A 38 -13.14 -0.19 -6.38
N ALA A 39 -14.28 -0.29 -5.67
CA ALA A 39 -15.13 -1.48 -5.67
C ALA A 39 -15.58 -1.84 -7.09
N GLY A 40 -15.54 -3.13 -7.45
CA GLY A 40 -15.90 -3.62 -8.78
C GLY A 40 -14.91 -3.24 -9.90
N THR A 41 -13.75 -2.66 -9.58
CA THR A 41 -12.69 -2.36 -10.56
C THR A 41 -11.64 -3.47 -10.58
N ASN A 42 -10.87 -3.58 -11.67
CA ASN A 42 -9.75 -4.51 -11.78
C ASN A 42 -8.48 -3.99 -11.07
N HIS A 43 -8.65 -3.30 -9.95
CA HIS A 43 -7.58 -2.74 -9.16
C HIS A 43 -7.37 -3.58 -7.90
N SER A 44 -6.14 -3.73 -7.40
CA SER A 44 -5.87 -4.58 -6.22
C SER A 44 -6.72 -4.19 -5.00
N LEU A 45 -6.81 -2.88 -4.70
CA LEU A 45 -7.72 -2.37 -3.65
C LEU A 45 -9.20 -2.71 -3.92
N GLY A 46 -9.64 -2.71 -5.17
CA GLY A 46 -10.99 -3.15 -5.55
C GLY A 46 -11.23 -4.61 -5.17
N GLY A 47 -10.28 -5.49 -5.48
CA GLY A 47 -10.33 -6.90 -5.05
C GLY A 47 -10.37 -7.08 -3.53
N VAL A 48 -9.64 -6.25 -2.77
CA VAL A 48 -9.71 -6.25 -1.30
C VAL A 48 -11.10 -5.85 -0.80
N ILE A 49 -11.67 -4.79 -1.37
CA ILE A 49 -13.00 -4.29 -1.02
C ILE A 49 -14.08 -5.35 -1.32
N ASP A 50 -14.07 -5.89 -2.54
CA ASP A 50 -15.07 -6.85 -2.98
C ASP A 50 -14.94 -8.17 -2.20
N GLY A 51 -13.72 -8.65 -1.98
CA GLY A 51 -13.47 -9.85 -1.17
C GLY A 51 -13.93 -9.69 0.29
N CYS A 52 -13.69 -8.53 0.92
CA CYS A 52 -14.20 -8.27 2.27
C CYS A 52 -15.73 -8.28 2.29
N ARG A 53 -16.37 -7.67 1.28
CA ARG A 53 -17.84 -7.63 1.16
C ARG A 53 -18.44 -9.03 1.00
N GLU A 54 -17.85 -9.86 0.15
CA GLU A 54 -18.29 -11.24 -0.08
C GLU A 54 -18.17 -12.12 1.16
N LEU A 55 -17.12 -11.90 1.95
CA LEU A 55 -16.85 -12.64 3.19
C LEU A 55 -17.55 -12.05 4.43
N GLY A 56 -18.23 -10.91 4.30
CA GLY A 56 -18.85 -10.22 5.43
C GLY A 56 -17.85 -9.66 6.45
N ILE A 57 -16.65 -9.29 6.00
CA ILE A 57 -15.58 -8.65 6.79
C ILE A 57 -15.84 -7.14 6.84
N ASP A 58 -15.76 -6.55 8.03
CA ASP A 58 -15.82 -5.10 8.23
C ASP A 58 -14.51 -4.45 7.75
N LEU A 59 -14.55 -3.73 6.63
CA LEU A 59 -13.38 -3.11 6.02
C LEU A 59 -13.30 -1.63 6.37
N VAL A 60 -12.16 -1.20 6.88
CA VAL A 60 -11.82 0.20 7.13
C VAL A 60 -10.76 0.65 6.13
N PRO A 61 -11.13 1.32 5.03
CA PRO A 61 -10.14 1.94 4.14
C PRO A 61 -9.50 3.17 4.81
N THR A 62 -8.22 3.40 4.53
CA THR A 62 -7.42 4.49 5.10
C THR A 62 -6.98 5.49 4.05
N LEU A 63 -5.83 5.28 3.42
CA LEU A 63 -5.29 6.07 2.32
C LEU A 63 -4.97 5.12 1.18
N PHE A 64 -5.37 5.49 -0.03
CA PHE A 64 -4.82 4.89 -1.24
C PHE A 64 -4.31 5.98 -2.16
N ALA A 65 -2.99 6.03 -2.34
CA ALA A 65 -2.33 6.94 -3.26
C ALA A 65 -1.79 6.17 -4.46
N SER A 66 -1.95 6.70 -5.67
CA SER A 66 -1.40 6.08 -6.87
C SER A 66 -1.00 7.11 -7.92
N SER A 67 -0.03 6.76 -8.76
CA SER A 67 0.30 7.52 -9.94
C SER A 67 0.71 6.59 -11.07
N VAL A 68 0.81 7.14 -12.28
CA VAL A 68 1.54 6.49 -13.36
C VAL A 68 3.04 6.42 -13.04
N SER A 69 3.77 5.54 -13.71
CA SER A 69 5.22 5.38 -13.54
C SER A 69 5.95 6.69 -13.83
N THR A 70 6.76 7.14 -12.89
CA THR A 70 7.53 8.41 -12.95
C THR A 70 8.92 8.21 -12.33
N GLY A 71 9.73 9.27 -12.24
CA GLY A 71 11.05 9.20 -11.62
C GLY A 71 11.00 9.01 -10.11
N THR A 72 12.19 8.91 -9.51
CA THR A 72 12.39 8.74 -8.07
C THR A 72 11.51 9.71 -7.28
N ILE A 73 10.81 9.17 -6.28
CA ILE A 73 9.98 9.98 -5.40
C ILE A 73 10.91 10.76 -4.44
N PRO A 74 10.77 12.09 -4.34
CA PRO A 74 11.48 12.87 -3.33
C PRO A 74 11.14 12.39 -1.93
N ASP A 75 12.12 12.41 -1.02
CA ASP A 75 11.97 11.88 0.33
C ASP A 75 10.85 12.57 1.10
N ASP A 76 10.71 13.89 0.98
CA ASP A 76 9.64 14.65 1.63
C ASP A 76 8.24 14.23 1.15
N VAL A 77 8.08 13.91 -0.14
CA VAL A 77 6.81 13.39 -0.68
C VAL A 77 6.53 11.98 -0.16
N PHE A 78 7.54 11.10 -0.16
CA PHE A 78 7.42 9.75 0.40
C PHE A 78 7.06 9.78 1.88
N GLU A 79 7.81 10.54 2.68
CA GLU A 79 7.61 10.71 4.12
C GLU A 79 6.19 11.21 4.42
N THR A 80 5.72 12.22 3.68
CA THR A 80 4.38 12.77 3.85
C THR A 80 3.29 11.70 3.70
N LEU A 81 3.36 10.88 2.64
CA LEU A 81 2.34 9.86 2.38
C LEU A 81 2.49 8.64 3.28
N ALA A 82 3.72 8.20 3.56
CA ALA A 82 3.98 7.06 4.43
C ALA A 82 3.54 7.36 5.87
N ASP A 83 3.82 8.56 6.39
CA ASP A 83 3.40 8.96 7.73
C ASP A 83 1.89 9.13 7.83
N GLU A 84 1.25 9.67 6.79
CA GLU A 84 -0.21 9.75 6.72
C GLU A 84 -0.84 8.35 6.72
N LEU A 85 -0.35 7.44 5.89
CA LEU A 85 -0.82 6.05 5.82
C LEU A 85 -0.73 5.37 7.19
N VAL A 86 0.43 5.45 7.84
CA VAL A 86 0.66 4.85 9.17
C VAL A 86 -0.26 5.46 10.21
N THR A 87 -0.41 6.78 10.21
CA THR A 87 -1.29 7.49 11.15
C THR A 87 -2.74 7.05 11.01
N LEU A 88 -3.24 6.94 9.78
CA LEU A 88 -4.61 6.51 9.52
C LEU A 88 -4.83 5.04 9.89
N ILE A 89 -3.86 4.16 9.62
CA ILE A 89 -3.91 2.75 10.04
C ILE A 89 -4.00 2.64 11.56
N VAL A 90 -3.14 3.35 12.30
CA VAL A 90 -3.16 3.35 13.76
C VAL A 90 -4.49 3.88 14.30
N GLY A 91 -5.02 4.96 13.70
CA GLY A 91 -6.32 5.53 14.07
C GLY A 91 -7.52 4.62 13.81
N ALA A 92 -7.37 3.64 12.91
CA ALA A 92 -8.43 2.67 12.58
C ALA A 92 -8.48 1.46 13.53
N LEU A 93 -7.45 1.24 14.35
CA LEU A 93 -7.39 0.13 15.31
C LEU A 93 -8.49 0.24 16.40
N PRO A 94 -8.95 -0.87 17.00
CA PRO A 94 -8.49 -2.25 16.81
C PRO A 94 -8.99 -2.89 15.50
N ALA A 95 -8.20 -3.78 14.93
CA ALA A 95 -8.53 -4.61 13.77
C ALA A 95 -7.86 -5.98 13.88
N ASP A 96 -8.34 -6.96 13.12
CA ASP A 96 -7.85 -8.33 13.08
C ASP A 96 -6.74 -8.53 12.03
N GLY A 97 -6.57 -7.58 11.11
CA GLY A 97 -5.52 -7.61 10.10
C GLY A 97 -5.45 -6.33 9.27
N ILE A 98 -4.36 -6.21 8.53
CA ILE A 98 -4.09 -5.09 7.63
C ILE A 98 -3.79 -5.63 6.24
N VAL A 99 -4.35 -5.01 5.21
CA VAL A 99 -4.03 -5.29 3.81
C VAL A 99 -3.42 -4.03 3.18
N LEU A 100 -2.15 -4.13 2.79
CA LEU A 100 -1.43 -3.09 2.08
C LEU A 100 -1.43 -3.39 0.58
N THR A 101 -1.94 -2.46 -0.21
CA THR A 101 -1.92 -2.54 -1.68
C THR A 101 -0.79 -1.66 -2.20
N LEU A 102 0.34 -2.26 -2.55
CA LEU A 102 1.57 -1.59 -2.92
C LEU A 102 1.98 -1.97 -4.35
N HIS A 103 2.85 -1.20 -4.99
CA HIS A 103 3.40 -1.61 -6.28
C HIS A 103 4.54 -2.62 -6.08
N GLY A 104 5.44 -2.34 -5.13
CA GLY A 104 6.66 -3.11 -4.89
C GLY A 104 7.88 -2.65 -5.70
N ALA A 105 7.78 -1.55 -6.45
CA ALA A 105 8.91 -1.00 -7.22
C ALA A 105 9.07 0.51 -7.01
N MET A 106 8.60 1.03 -5.88
CA MET A 106 8.78 2.42 -5.50
C MET A 106 10.19 2.62 -4.92
N VAL A 107 10.84 3.68 -5.38
CA VAL A 107 12.18 4.07 -4.93
C VAL A 107 12.17 5.55 -4.55
N SER A 108 12.47 5.81 -3.28
CA SER A 108 12.84 7.12 -2.75
C SER A 108 14.37 7.26 -2.72
N ALA A 109 14.89 8.48 -2.69
CA ALA A 109 16.34 8.70 -2.58
C ALA A 109 16.90 8.17 -1.25
N GLY A 110 16.19 8.38 -0.14
CA GLY A 110 16.50 7.85 1.18
C GLY A 110 16.13 6.37 1.37
N TYR A 111 15.15 5.87 0.61
CA TYR A 111 14.64 4.51 0.72
C TYR A 111 14.59 3.79 -0.63
N PRO A 112 15.66 3.07 -1.01
CA PRO A 112 15.69 2.26 -2.24
C PRO A 112 14.68 1.11 -2.27
N ASP A 113 14.22 0.66 -1.11
CA ASP A 113 13.09 -0.27 -0.94
C ASP A 113 11.98 0.48 -0.20
N ALA A 114 11.31 1.41 -0.91
CA ALA A 114 10.33 2.29 -0.28
C ALA A 114 9.05 1.54 0.11
N ASP A 115 8.64 0.53 -0.67
CA ASP A 115 7.54 -0.37 -0.31
C ASP A 115 7.86 -1.18 0.96
N GLY A 116 9.07 -1.76 1.07
CA GLY A 116 9.52 -2.44 2.28
C GLY A 116 9.58 -1.51 3.50
N GLU A 117 10.01 -0.27 3.30
CA GLU A 117 10.01 0.76 4.36
C GLU A 117 8.59 1.07 4.87
N ILE A 118 7.59 1.15 3.98
CA ILE A 118 6.18 1.30 4.38
C ILE A 118 5.76 0.13 5.28
N VAL A 119 6.01 -1.11 4.84
CA VAL A 119 5.62 -2.31 5.61
C VAL A 119 6.31 -2.33 6.97
N ARG A 120 7.60 -1.97 7.04
CA ARG A 120 8.37 -1.85 8.28
C ARG A 120 7.78 -0.81 9.24
N ARG A 121 7.39 0.38 8.74
CA ARG A 121 6.77 1.44 9.56
C ARG A 121 5.41 1.01 10.09
N VAL A 122 4.58 0.40 9.24
CA VAL A 122 3.29 -0.15 9.67
C VAL A 122 3.50 -1.21 10.75
N ARG A 123 4.39 -2.19 10.53
CA ARG A 123 4.73 -3.23 11.52
C ARG A 123 5.16 -2.63 12.85
N ALA A 124 6.05 -1.65 12.83
CA ALA A 124 6.52 -0.97 14.03
C ALA A 124 5.38 -0.29 14.81
N ALA A 125 4.41 0.29 14.11
CA ALA A 125 3.29 1.00 14.70
C ALA A 125 2.20 0.08 15.27
N VAL A 126 1.95 -1.08 14.64
CA VAL A 126 0.84 -1.98 14.99
C VAL A 126 1.25 -3.21 15.81
N GLY A 127 2.56 -3.42 15.96
CA GLY A 127 3.14 -4.49 16.77
C GLY A 127 3.44 -5.79 16.00
N ALA A 128 4.25 -6.64 16.62
CA ALA A 128 4.84 -7.83 15.99
C ALA A 128 3.82 -8.92 15.59
N THR A 129 2.63 -8.94 16.19
CA THR A 129 1.65 -10.03 16.01
C THR A 129 0.53 -9.70 15.04
N MET A 130 0.38 -8.44 14.61
CA MET A 130 -0.69 -8.03 13.69
C MET A 130 -0.50 -8.71 12.32
N PRO A 131 -1.48 -9.43 11.76
CA PRO A 131 -1.36 -9.93 10.40
C PRO A 131 -1.29 -8.77 9.40
N ILE A 132 -0.24 -8.73 8.57
CA ILE A 132 -0.08 -7.76 7.48
C ILE A 132 0.02 -8.54 6.16
N ALA A 133 -1.00 -8.43 5.32
CA ALA A 133 -0.97 -8.93 3.96
C ALA A 133 -0.55 -7.79 3.01
N VAL A 134 0.30 -8.09 2.04
CA VAL A 134 0.75 -7.15 1.01
C VAL A 134 0.41 -7.72 -0.35
N THR A 135 -0.27 -6.94 -1.17
CA THR A 135 -0.48 -7.23 -2.59
C THR A 135 0.48 -6.39 -3.42
N LEU A 136 1.09 -7.00 -4.43
CA LEU A 136 2.15 -6.39 -5.24
C LEU A 136 1.87 -6.53 -6.74
N ASP A 137 2.46 -5.62 -7.51
CA ASP A 137 2.51 -5.72 -8.96
C ASP A 137 3.40 -6.88 -9.43
N PHE A 138 3.23 -7.31 -10.68
CA PHE A 138 4.12 -8.29 -11.33
C PHE A 138 5.58 -7.80 -11.39
N HIS A 139 5.80 -6.49 -11.53
CA HIS A 139 7.13 -5.87 -11.64
C HIS A 139 7.80 -5.57 -10.28
N ALA A 140 7.23 -6.06 -9.17
CA ALA A 140 7.75 -5.78 -7.85
C ALA A 140 9.20 -6.27 -7.64
N ASN A 141 10.02 -5.41 -7.01
CA ASN A 141 11.35 -5.72 -6.50
C ASN A 141 11.24 -6.19 -5.04
N ILE A 142 10.97 -7.49 -4.84
CA ILE A 142 10.72 -8.05 -3.50
C ILE A 142 12.02 -8.20 -2.71
N GLY A 143 12.28 -7.26 -1.79
CA GLY A 143 13.46 -7.22 -0.93
C GLY A 143 13.30 -7.99 0.41
N PRO A 144 14.42 -8.32 1.10
CA PRO A 144 14.40 -8.99 2.40
C PRO A 144 13.65 -8.21 3.49
N LEU A 145 13.64 -6.87 3.42
CA LEU A 145 12.93 -6.03 4.39
C LEU A 145 11.43 -6.28 4.29
N LEU A 146 10.84 -6.16 3.09
CA LEU A 146 9.43 -6.45 2.86
C LEU A 146 9.08 -7.89 3.32
N VAL A 147 9.91 -8.87 2.96
CA VAL A 147 9.72 -10.28 3.36
C VAL A 147 9.77 -10.49 4.88
N GLY A 148 10.63 -9.76 5.58
CA GLY A 148 10.77 -9.88 7.04
C GLY A 148 9.61 -9.26 7.82
N GLU A 149 8.97 -8.23 7.28
CA GLU A 149 7.98 -7.41 7.99
C GLU A 149 6.52 -7.83 7.67
N ALA A 150 6.28 -8.33 6.45
CA ALA A 150 4.97 -8.81 6.00
C ALA A 150 4.64 -10.22 6.53
N THR A 151 3.36 -10.49 6.78
CA THR A 151 2.87 -11.84 7.14
C THR A 151 2.50 -12.65 5.90
N ILE A 152 1.90 -12.00 4.90
CA ILE A 152 1.47 -12.62 3.65
C ILE A 152 1.89 -11.70 2.51
N ILE A 153 2.44 -12.26 1.43
CA ILE A 153 2.77 -11.54 0.21
C ILE A 153 2.09 -12.26 -0.95
N THR A 154 1.39 -11.51 -1.78
CA THR A 154 0.83 -11.99 -3.05
C THR A 154 1.18 -11.00 -4.15
N ALA A 155 1.31 -11.49 -5.38
CA ALA A 155 1.65 -10.68 -6.54
C ALA A 155 0.80 -11.10 -7.74
N TYR A 156 0.65 -10.20 -8.71
CA TYR A 156 0.01 -10.53 -9.98
C TYR A 156 0.72 -11.69 -10.69
N GLN A 157 -0.05 -12.50 -11.42
CA GLN A 157 0.45 -13.73 -12.06
C GLN A 157 0.37 -13.70 -13.61
N THR A 158 -0.07 -12.58 -14.19
CA THR A 158 -0.29 -12.43 -15.63
C THR A 158 0.37 -11.18 -16.18
N TYR A 159 0.75 -11.23 -17.46
CA TYR A 159 1.30 -10.11 -18.22
C TYR A 159 0.73 -10.14 -19.65
N PRO A 160 0.06 -9.07 -20.14
CA PRO A 160 -0.20 -7.80 -19.45
C PRO A 160 -1.18 -7.96 -18.26
N HIS A 161 -1.13 -7.02 -17.31
CA HIS A 161 -2.05 -6.90 -16.18
C HIS A 161 -2.84 -5.60 -16.26
#